data_AF-A0A8K0QXK6-F1
#
_entry.id   AF-A0A8K0QXK6-F1
#
_cell.length_a   1.000
_cell.length_b   1.000
_cell.length_c   1.000
_cell.angle_alpha   90.00
_cell.angle_beta   90.00
_cell.angle_gamma   90.00
#
_symmetry.space_group_name_H-M   'P 1'
#
loop_
_entity.id
_entity.type
_entity.pdbx_description
1 polymer ?
#
loop_
_entity_poly.entity_id
_entity_poly.type
_entity_poly.pdbx_seq_one_letter_code
_entity_poly.pdbx_strand_id
1 'polypeptide(L)'
;PLVNLVFHYVGKYVDHIIAKSVHIREKIDSVEQMVRGPRNDTLSRLLSQLSEYKYDIRSSKLDQQVAFSGEAVEWANQILKRAPGYADLAYSLLDKTQGGYESSPDRLRERIDDLRVFIADLATEEKQEEDERLQLRAQERGEWRQHKVMLRTRGQDHATLGMAIVTMAFLPATFVSSFFGMNFFNGIAGPVPFDEASRHVWIFFVIALPMSATVAVVFFGW
;
A
#
# COMPACT_ATOMS: atom_id res chain seq x y z
N PRO A 1 11.34 46.70 -51.85
CA PRO A 1 9.91 46.33 -51.66
C PRO A 1 9.71 44.83 -51.35
N LEU A 2 10.25 43.92 -52.19
CA LEU A 2 10.12 42.47 -51.98
C LEU A 2 10.77 41.98 -50.67
N VAL A 3 11.96 42.47 -50.35
CA VAL A 3 12.69 42.10 -49.12
C VAL A 3 11.91 42.45 -47.85
N ASN A 4 11.26 43.62 -47.82
CA ASN A 4 10.39 44.03 -46.71
C ASN A 4 9.15 43.16 -46.58
N LEU A 5 8.57 42.71 -47.70
CA LEU A 5 7.43 41.79 -47.67
C LEU A 5 7.84 40.44 -47.09
N VAL A 6 8.99 39.88 -47.51
CA VAL A 6 9.52 38.62 -46.97
C VAL A 6 9.73 38.72 -45.46
N PHE A 7 10.42 39.76 -45.00
CA PHE A 7 10.62 40.02 -43.57
C PHE A 7 9.29 40.10 -42.82
N HIS A 8 8.31 40.84 -43.35
CA HIS A 8 7.02 41.03 -42.71
C HIS A 8 6.22 39.72 -42.59
N TYR A 9 6.12 38.94 -43.67
CA TYR A 9 5.35 37.70 -43.66
C TYR A 9 6.01 36.60 -42.82
N VAL A 10 7.32 36.40 -42.96
CA VAL A 10 8.04 35.40 -42.17
C VAL A 10 8.06 35.81 -40.69
N GLY A 11 8.31 37.09 -40.40
CA GLY A 11 8.25 37.62 -39.03
C GLY A 11 6.87 37.41 -38.38
N LYS A 12 5.78 37.75 -39.08
CA LYS A 12 4.41 37.55 -38.57
C LYS A 12 4.09 36.08 -38.35
N TYR A 13 4.57 35.19 -39.21
CA TYR A 13 4.40 33.74 -39.05
C TYR A 13 5.15 33.20 -37.82
N VAL A 14 6.40 33.61 -37.62
CA VAL A 14 7.20 33.27 -36.45
C VAL A 14 6.54 33.79 -35.17
N ASP A 15 6.10 35.05 -35.16
CA ASP A 15 5.42 35.65 -34.00
C ASP A 15 4.14 34.87 -33.63
N HIS A 16 3.38 34.39 -34.63
CA HIS A 16 2.19 33.57 -34.41
C HIS A 16 2.52 32.22 -33.75
N ILE A 17 3.61 31.56 -34.19
CA ILE A 17 4.04 30.28 -33.60
C ILE A 17 4.55 30.48 -32.17
N ILE A 18 5.35 31.53 -31.94
CA ILE A 18 5.84 31.87 -30.61
C ILE A 18 4.66 32.11 -29.66
N ALA A 19 3.68 32.92 -30.06
CA ALA A 19 2.49 33.17 -29.23
C ALA A 19 1.73 31.88 -28.87
N LYS A 20 1.57 30.96 -29.82
CA LYS A 20 0.94 29.66 -29.59
C LYS A 20 1.73 28.79 -28.60
N SER A 21 3.06 28.79 -28.72
CA SER A 21 3.95 28.03 -27.83
C SER A 21 3.96 28.61 -26.39
N VAL A 22 3.93 29.94 -26.26
CA VAL A 22 3.83 30.65 -24.98
C VAL A 22 2.52 30.31 -24.28
N HIS A 23 1.41 30.31 -25.02
CA HIS A 23 0.11 29.96 -24.45
C HIS A 23 0.07 28.52 -23.89
N ILE A 24 0.72 27.57 -24.56
CA ILE A 24 0.85 26.19 -24.05
C ILE A 24 1.72 26.16 -22.80
N ARG A 25 2.84 26.90 -22.80
CA ARG A 25 3.72 27.02 -21.64
C ARG A 25 2.97 27.55 -20.43
N GLU A 26 2.21 28.63 -20.56
CA GLU A 26 1.43 29.22 -19.46
C GLU A 26 0.46 28.21 -18.83
N LYS A 27 -0.14 27.33 -19.64
CA LYS A 27 -0.99 26.24 -19.12
C LYS A 27 -0.19 25.21 -18.32
N ILE A 28 1.00 24.84 -18.79
CA ILE A 28 1.90 23.93 -18.07
C ILE A 28 2.36 24.58 -16.75
N ASP A 29 2.72 25.86 -16.79
CA ASP A 29 3.14 26.64 -15.61
C ASP A 29 2.00 26.70 -14.57
N SER A 30 0.75 26.88 -15.02
CA SER A 30 -0.43 26.84 -14.14
C SER A 30 -0.58 25.49 -13.45
N VAL A 31 -0.38 24.37 -14.18
CA VAL A 31 -0.44 23.04 -13.57
C VAL A 31 0.69 22.85 -12.57
N GLU A 32 1.91 23.28 -12.89
CA GLU A 32 3.04 23.22 -11.98
C GLU A 32 2.78 24.00 -10.68
N GLN A 33 2.20 25.20 -10.78
CA GLN A 33 1.81 26.00 -9.61
C GLN A 33 0.73 25.30 -8.77
N MET A 34 -0.24 24.65 -9.40
CA MET A 34 -1.28 23.87 -8.71
C MET A 34 -0.69 22.66 -7.98
N VAL A 35 0.27 21.97 -8.60
CA VAL A 35 0.97 20.83 -7.99
C VAL A 35 1.82 21.26 -6.80
N ARG A 36 2.53 22.40 -6.89
CA ARG A 36 3.37 22.93 -5.80
C ARG A 36 2.58 23.69 -4.72
N GLY A 37 1.35 24.09 -5.01
CA GLY A 37 0.49 24.85 -4.13
C GLY A 37 -0.21 24.01 -3.04
N PRO A 38 -1.08 24.64 -2.22
CA PRO A 38 -1.88 23.94 -1.22
C PRO A 38 -2.77 22.88 -1.91
N ARG A 39 -2.64 21.60 -1.49
CA ARG A 39 -3.30 20.41 -2.06
C ARG A 39 -4.84 20.49 -2.02
N ASN A 40 -5.43 21.27 -2.92
CA ASN A 40 -6.89 21.38 -3.06
C ASN A 40 -7.43 20.61 -4.27
N ASP A 41 -6.59 20.36 -5.28
CA ASP A 41 -6.99 19.63 -6.49
C ASP A 41 -6.54 18.15 -6.47
N THR A 42 -7.37 17.29 -7.05
CA THR A 42 -7.09 15.86 -7.16
C THR A 42 -5.95 15.63 -8.16
N LEU A 43 -4.85 15.01 -7.73
CA LEU A 43 -3.67 14.70 -8.57
C LEU A 43 -4.05 14.02 -9.91
N SER A 44 -5.10 13.19 -9.89
CA SER A 44 -5.67 12.57 -11.11
C SER A 44 -6.17 13.58 -12.15
N ARG A 45 -6.74 14.72 -11.74
CA ARG A 45 -7.18 15.77 -12.67
C ARG A 45 -5.98 16.46 -13.32
N LEU A 46 -4.94 16.75 -12.54
CA LEU A 46 -3.71 17.38 -13.02
C LEU A 46 -3.00 16.48 -14.04
N LEU A 47 -2.94 15.16 -13.78
CA LEU A 47 -2.44 14.17 -14.75
C LEU A 47 -3.27 14.15 -16.04
N SER A 48 -4.59 14.21 -15.94
CA SER A 48 -5.48 14.28 -17.10
C SER A 48 -5.22 15.54 -17.93
N GLN A 49 -5.10 16.71 -17.29
CA GLN A 49 -4.80 17.97 -17.96
C GLN A 49 -3.44 17.93 -18.67
N LEU A 50 -2.40 17.40 -18.03
CA LEU A 50 -1.09 17.21 -18.66
C LEU A 50 -1.16 16.26 -19.87
N SER A 51 -2.04 15.25 -19.83
CA SER A 51 -2.27 14.36 -20.98
C SER A 51 -2.98 15.02 -22.14
N GLU A 52 -3.95 15.88 -21.85
CA GLU A 52 -4.62 16.71 -22.85
C GLU A 52 -3.61 17.67 -23.50
N TYR A 53 -2.77 18.35 -22.71
CA TYR A 53 -1.76 19.27 -23.25
C TYR A 53 -0.70 18.55 -24.08
N LYS A 54 -0.24 17.37 -23.66
CA LYS A 54 0.68 16.56 -24.46
C LYS A 54 0.04 16.16 -25.80
N TYR A 55 -1.24 15.82 -25.79
CA TYR A 55 -2.00 15.51 -27.00
C TYR A 55 -2.17 16.74 -27.89
N ASP A 56 -2.51 17.90 -27.34
CA ASP A 56 -2.65 19.16 -28.06
C ASP A 56 -1.35 19.61 -28.74
N ILE A 57 -0.21 19.45 -28.08
CA ILE A 57 1.10 19.73 -28.69
C ILE A 57 1.30 18.82 -29.92
N ARG A 58 0.95 17.53 -29.81
CA ARG A 58 1.09 16.55 -30.89
C ARG A 58 0.09 16.78 -32.04
N SER A 59 -1.16 17.10 -31.72
CA SER A 59 -2.25 17.26 -32.69
C SER A 59 -2.17 18.59 -33.44
N SER A 60 -1.67 19.65 -32.80
CA SER A 60 -1.65 21.01 -33.34
C SER A 60 -0.57 21.24 -34.41
N LYS A 61 0.15 20.18 -34.82
CA LYS A 61 1.28 20.20 -35.77
C LYS A 61 2.37 21.22 -35.38
N LEU A 62 2.49 21.54 -34.09
CA LEU A 62 3.42 22.56 -33.61
C LEU A 62 4.86 22.23 -34.01
N ASP A 63 5.25 20.95 -33.96
CA ASP A 63 6.57 20.48 -34.41
C ASP A 63 6.86 20.87 -35.87
N GLN A 64 5.89 20.62 -36.76
CA GLN A 64 6.02 20.95 -38.18
C GLN A 64 6.05 22.46 -38.40
N GLN A 65 5.24 23.21 -37.64
CA GLN A 65 5.21 24.66 -37.71
C GLN A 65 6.53 25.28 -37.23
N VAL A 66 7.10 24.78 -36.13
CA VAL A 66 8.38 25.23 -35.59
C VAL A 66 9.52 24.87 -36.54
N ALA A 67 9.57 23.63 -37.04
CA ALA A 67 10.58 23.21 -38.02
C ALA A 67 10.52 24.06 -39.28
N PHE A 68 9.32 24.22 -39.86
CA PHE A 68 9.11 25.08 -41.03
C PHE A 68 9.46 26.55 -40.74
N SER A 69 9.19 27.06 -39.54
CA SER A 69 9.57 28.43 -39.17
C SER A 69 11.09 28.61 -39.15
N GLY A 70 11.84 27.62 -38.67
CA GLY A 70 13.30 27.62 -38.70
C GLY A 70 13.83 27.67 -40.14
N GLU A 71 13.32 26.80 -41.01
CA GLU A 71 13.67 26.79 -42.43
C GLU A 71 13.30 28.11 -43.13
N ALA A 72 12.11 28.67 -42.85
CA ALA A 72 11.65 29.92 -43.42
C ALA A 72 12.50 31.12 -42.97
N VAL A 73 12.93 31.14 -41.71
CA VAL A 73 13.84 32.15 -41.17
C VAL A 73 15.22 32.03 -41.79
N GLU A 74 15.75 30.82 -41.94
CA GLU A 74 17.05 30.60 -42.57
C GLU A 74 17.04 31.03 -44.04
N TRP A 75 16.00 30.65 -44.77
CA TRP A 75 15.77 31.09 -46.14
C TRP A 75 15.65 32.62 -46.24
N ALA A 76 14.86 33.25 -45.36
CA ALA A 76 14.71 34.71 -45.32
C ALA A 76 16.03 35.41 -45.01
N ASN A 77 16.82 34.86 -44.08
CA ASN A 77 18.15 35.36 -43.70
C ASN A 77 19.12 35.32 -44.90
N GLN A 78 19.11 34.24 -45.70
CA GLN A 78 19.93 34.17 -46.91
C GLN A 78 19.57 35.24 -47.94
N ILE A 79 18.29 35.58 -48.08
CA ILE A 79 17.82 36.65 -48.99
C ILE A 79 18.21 38.02 -48.43
N LEU A 80 17.99 38.25 -47.14
CA LEU A 80 18.27 39.52 -46.47
C LEU A 80 19.77 39.85 -46.49
N LYS A 81 20.65 38.87 -46.26
CA LYS A 81 22.11 39.06 -46.30
C LYS A 81 22.64 39.46 -47.68
N ARG A 82 21.94 39.09 -48.76
CA ARG A 82 22.32 39.48 -50.13
C ARG A 82 21.93 40.92 -50.47
N ALA A 83 21.05 41.55 -49.68
CA ALA A 83 20.62 42.92 -49.89
C ALA A 83 21.42 43.89 -49.00
N PRO A 84 22.08 44.93 -49.56
CA PRO A 84 22.80 45.91 -48.77
C PRO A 84 21.84 46.71 -47.87
N GLY A 85 22.19 46.86 -46.59
CA GLY A 85 21.39 47.59 -45.60
C GLY A 85 20.33 46.77 -44.85
N TYR A 86 20.24 45.46 -45.06
CA TYR A 86 19.25 44.58 -44.40
C TYR A 86 19.86 43.60 -43.37
N ALA A 87 21.14 43.76 -43.04
CA ALA A 87 21.84 42.89 -42.09
C ALA A 87 21.17 42.88 -40.71
N ASP A 88 20.81 44.06 -40.19
CA ASP A 88 20.18 44.21 -38.87
C ASP A 88 18.82 43.49 -38.80
N LEU A 89 18.03 43.58 -39.88
CA LEU A 89 16.75 42.89 -39.97
C LEU A 89 16.95 41.36 -39.99
N ALA A 90 17.98 40.89 -40.69
CA ALA A 90 18.33 39.47 -40.73
C ALA A 90 18.72 38.94 -39.33
N TYR A 91 19.49 39.71 -38.57
CA TYR A 91 19.84 39.38 -37.18
C TYR A 91 18.61 39.37 -36.26
N SER A 92 17.75 40.39 -36.33
CA SER A 92 16.55 40.48 -35.49
C SER A 92 15.59 39.30 -35.68
N LEU A 93 15.49 38.78 -36.92
CA LEU A 93 14.62 37.68 -37.25
C LEU A 93 15.19 36.34 -36.74
N LEU A 94 16.52 36.21 -36.74
CA LEU A 94 17.22 35.07 -36.16
C LEU A 94 17.14 35.07 -34.62
N ASP A 95 17.35 36.24 -34.00
CA ASP A 95 17.26 36.43 -32.55
C ASP A 95 15.87 36.05 -32.01
N LYS A 96 14.79 36.50 -32.70
CA LYS A 96 13.41 36.08 -32.38
C LYS A 96 13.23 34.57 -32.36
N THR A 97 13.83 33.84 -33.31
CA THR A 97 13.72 32.37 -33.33
C THR A 97 14.51 31.71 -32.20
N GLN A 98 15.65 32.28 -31.80
CA GLN A 98 16.41 31.78 -30.65
C GLN A 98 15.70 32.03 -29.33
N GLY A 99 15.08 33.20 -29.14
CA GLY A 99 14.25 33.47 -27.95
C GLY A 99 13.05 32.52 -27.82
N GLY A 100 12.49 32.07 -28.94
CA GLY A 100 11.43 31.06 -28.98
C GLY A 100 11.89 29.63 -28.64
N TYR A 101 13.19 29.36 -28.57
CA TYR A 101 13.75 28.01 -28.38
C TYR A 101 13.44 27.42 -26.99
N GLU A 102 13.27 28.28 -25.97
CA GLU A 102 12.79 27.80 -24.68
C GLU A 102 11.36 27.22 -24.78
N SER A 103 10.55 27.70 -25.73
CA SER A 103 9.17 27.25 -25.96
C SER A 103 9.09 26.13 -26.99
N SER A 104 10.23 25.50 -27.31
CA SER A 104 10.29 24.39 -28.23
C SER A 104 9.34 23.27 -27.79
N PRO A 105 8.62 22.63 -28.73
CA PRO A 105 7.71 21.54 -28.42
C PRO A 105 8.37 20.41 -27.62
N ASP A 106 9.64 20.14 -27.87
CA ASP A 106 10.40 19.09 -27.18
C ASP A 106 10.63 19.43 -25.71
N ARG A 107 11.01 20.68 -25.39
CA ARG A 107 11.15 21.14 -24.00
C ARG A 107 9.82 21.15 -23.26
N LEU A 108 8.73 21.50 -23.94
CA LEU A 108 7.39 21.46 -23.35
C LEU A 108 6.98 20.02 -23.04
N ARG A 109 7.32 19.06 -23.90
CA ARG A 109 7.10 17.62 -23.66
C ARG A 109 7.93 17.09 -22.51
N GLU A 110 9.21 17.45 -22.47
CA GLU A 110 10.12 17.10 -21.38
C GLU A 110 9.58 17.59 -20.03
N ARG A 111 9.20 18.88 -19.92
CA ARG A 111 8.56 19.41 -18.70
C ARG A 111 7.27 18.70 -18.33
N ILE A 112 6.43 18.34 -19.31
CA ILE A 112 5.21 17.58 -19.03
C ILE A 112 5.55 16.20 -18.46
N ASP A 113 6.56 15.53 -19.01
CA ASP A 113 6.97 14.22 -18.56
C ASP A 113 7.62 14.29 -17.16
N ASP A 114 8.43 15.29 -16.88
CA ASP A 114 8.97 15.56 -15.54
C ASP A 114 7.85 15.81 -14.52
N LEU A 115 6.86 16.64 -14.86
CA LEU A 115 5.72 16.91 -13.99
C LEU A 115 4.89 15.66 -13.73
N ARG A 116 4.75 14.77 -14.71
CA ARG A 116 4.04 13.49 -14.53
C ARG A 116 4.76 12.57 -13.56
N VAL A 117 6.09 12.47 -13.68
CA VAL A 117 6.91 11.70 -12.74
C VAL A 117 6.76 12.29 -11.34
N PHE A 118 6.87 13.61 -11.21
CA PHE A 118 6.71 14.28 -9.92
C PHE A 118 5.32 14.05 -9.29
N ILE A 119 4.24 14.14 -10.07
CA ILE A 119 2.89 13.84 -9.57
C ILE A 119 2.74 12.36 -9.19
N ALA A 120 3.34 11.45 -9.94
CA ALA A 120 3.32 10.02 -9.63
C ALA A 120 4.04 9.73 -8.30
N ASP A 121 5.20 10.33 -8.09
CA ASP A 121 5.95 10.22 -6.84
C ASP A 121 5.13 10.74 -5.66
N LEU A 122 4.52 11.92 -5.79
CA LEU A 122 3.62 12.48 -4.77
C LEU A 122 2.42 11.56 -4.46
N ALA A 123 1.83 10.95 -5.48
CA ALA A 123 0.72 10.02 -5.29
C ALA A 123 1.17 8.73 -4.60
N THR A 124 2.38 8.24 -4.88
CA THR A 124 2.94 7.08 -4.17
C THR A 124 3.25 7.38 -2.72
N GLU A 125 3.79 8.57 -2.42
CA GLU A 125 4.07 9.02 -1.06
C GLU A 125 2.77 9.14 -0.24
N GLU A 126 1.73 9.78 -0.79
CA GLU A 126 0.43 9.91 -0.11
C GLU A 126 -0.19 8.54 0.21
N LYS A 127 -0.12 7.61 -0.75
CA LYS A 127 -0.63 6.25 -0.55
C LYS A 127 0.19 5.49 0.49
N GLN A 128 1.51 5.67 0.50
CA GLN A 128 2.38 5.03 1.47
C GLN A 128 2.06 5.51 2.89
N GLU A 129 1.87 6.83 3.09
CA GLU A 129 1.45 7.36 4.38
C GLU A 129 0.09 6.80 4.84
N GLU A 130 -0.88 6.66 3.93
CA GLU A 130 -2.18 6.07 4.24
C GLU A 130 -2.05 4.59 4.63
N ASP A 131 -1.29 3.81 3.87
CA ASP A 131 -1.05 2.39 4.13
C ASP A 131 -0.33 2.20 5.48
N GLU A 132 0.67 3.04 5.81
CA GLU A 132 1.34 3.04 7.11
C GLU A 132 0.37 3.34 8.25
N ARG A 133 -0.50 4.36 8.09
CA ARG A 133 -1.55 4.66 9.09
C ARG A 133 -2.52 3.51 9.29
N LEU A 134 -2.91 2.82 8.23
CA LEU A 134 -3.78 1.65 8.30
C LEU A 134 -3.10 0.46 8.98
N GLN A 135 -1.80 0.25 8.71
CA GLN A 135 -1.00 -0.78 9.37
C GLN A 135 -0.87 -0.52 10.87
N LEU A 136 -0.57 0.71 11.29
CA LEU A 136 -0.52 1.09 12.72
C LEU A 136 -1.86 0.80 13.40
N ARG A 137 -2.98 1.22 12.81
CA ARG A 137 -4.33 0.92 13.33
C ARG A 137 -4.64 -0.58 13.34
N ALA A 138 -4.07 -1.36 12.43
CA ALA A 138 -4.22 -2.82 12.45
C ALA A 138 -3.40 -3.48 13.56
N GLN A 139 -2.18 -3.00 13.81
CA GLN A 139 -1.32 -3.45 14.90
C GLN A 139 -1.96 -3.18 16.27
N GLU A 140 -2.42 -1.95 16.52
CA GLU A 140 -3.11 -1.60 17.78
C GLU A 140 -4.33 -2.49 18.03
N ARG A 141 -5.11 -2.78 16.98
CA ARG A 141 -6.24 -3.71 17.07
C ARG A 141 -5.80 -5.15 17.36
N GLY A 142 -4.67 -5.57 16.83
CA GLY A 142 -4.05 -6.87 17.11
C GLY A 142 -3.63 -7.01 18.58
N GLU A 143 -2.93 -6.01 19.11
CA GLU A 143 -2.49 -5.96 20.51
C GLU A 143 -3.69 -5.99 21.47
N TRP A 144 -4.71 -5.17 21.20
CA TRP A 144 -5.93 -5.16 21.99
C TRP A 144 -6.65 -6.51 22.01
N ARG A 145 -6.67 -7.21 20.86
CA ARG A 145 -7.21 -8.56 20.75
C ARG A 145 -6.40 -9.56 21.56
N GLN A 146 -5.08 -9.53 21.46
CA GLN A 146 -4.20 -10.42 22.22
C GLN A 146 -4.35 -10.21 23.72
N HIS A 147 -4.39 -8.95 24.18
CA HIS A 147 -4.61 -8.63 25.58
C HIS A 147 -5.94 -9.23 26.09
N LYS A 148 -7.03 -9.10 25.31
CA LYS A 148 -8.32 -9.72 25.65
C LYS A 148 -8.28 -11.24 25.68
N VAL A 149 -7.55 -11.88 24.76
CA VAL A 149 -7.38 -13.33 24.73
C VAL A 149 -6.60 -13.79 25.96
N MET A 150 -5.48 -13.14 26.30
CA MET A 150 -4.70 -13.46 27.49
C MET A 150 -5.54 -13.36 28.77
N LEU A 151 -6.38 -12.33 28.90
CA LEU A 151 -7.30 -12.18 30.04
C LEU A 151 -8.34 -13.32 30.10
N ARG A 152 -8.82 -13.82 28.95
CA ARG A 152 -9.74 -14.96 28.89
C ARG A 152 -9.06 -16.29 29.20
N THR A 153 -7.84 -16.51 28.70
CA THR A 153 -7.08 -17.75 28.93
C THR A 153 -6.73 -17.91 30.41
N ARG A 154 -6.30 -16.84 31.10
CA ARG A 154 -6.06 -16.88 32.55
C ARG A 154 -7.26 -17.39 33.36
N GLY A 155 -8.48 -17.06 32.94
CA GLY A 155 -9.70 -17.58 33.58
C GLY A 155 -10.00 -19.05 33.24
N GLN A 156 -9.63 -19.50 32.04
CA GLN A 156 -9.80 -20.89 31.62
C GLN A 156 -8.80 -21.85 32.29
N ASP A 157 -7.60 -21.38 32.65
CA ASP A 157 -6.58 -22.18 33.34
C ASP A 157 -7.10 -22.77 34.66
N HIS A 158 -7.95 -22.04 35.40
CA HIS A 158 -8.58 -22.55 36.62
C HIS A 158 -9.64 -23.62 36.34
N ALA A 159 -10.38 -23.49 35.24
CA ALA A 159 -11.43 -24.44 34.86
C ALA A 159 -10.84 -25.76 34.32
N THR A 160 -9.76 -25.69 33.53
CA THR A 160 -9.05 -26.87 33.02
C THR A 160 -8.32 -27.60 34.13
N LEU A 161 -7.67 -26.87 35.05
CA LEU A 161 -7.04 -27.45 36.23
C LEU A 161 -8.07 -28.15 37.13
N GLY A 162 -9.24 -27.54 37.34
CA GLY A 162 -10.33 -28.15 38.10
C GLY A 162 -10.80 -29.48 37.51
N MET A 163 -11.03 -29.53 36.20
CA MET A 163 -11.43 -30.76 35.51
C MET A 163 -10.32 -31.83 35.54
N ALA A 164 -9.05 -31.44 35.41
CA ALA A 164 -7.91 -32.35 35.48
C ALA A 164 -7.72 -32.95 36.88
N ILE A 165 -7.90 -32.15 37.94
CA ILE A 165 -7.86 -32.64 39.33
C ILE A 165 -8.97 -33.68 39.55
N VAL A 166 -10.18 -33.42 39.04
CA VAL A 166 -11.30 -34.35 39.17
C VAL A 166 -10.99 -35.68 38.45
N THR A 167 -10.55 -35.65 37.18
CA THR A 167 -10.25 -36.90 36.46
C THR A 167 -9.08 -37.69 37.08
N MET A 168 -8.05 -37.00 37.58
CA MET A 168 -6.93 -37.62 38.28
C MET A 168 -7.33 -38.25 39.62
N ALA A 169 -8.30 -37.69 40.35
CA ALA A 169 -8.81 -38.29 41.59
C ALA A 169 -9.72 -39.51 41.33
N PHE A 170 -10.53 -39.46 40.26
CA PHE A 170 -11.47 -40.54 39.92
C PHE A 170 -10.79 -41.77 39.30
N LEU A 171 -9.68 -41.62 38.58
CA LEU A 171 -9.00 -42.74 37.91
C LEU A 171 -8.52 -43.83 38.89
N PRO A 172 -7.77 -43.51 39.98
CA PRO A 172 -7.37 -44.49 40.97
C PRO A 172 -8.56 -45.12 41.70
N ALA A 173 -9.56 -44.31 42.06
CA ALA A 173 -10.79 -44.80 42.71
C ALA A 173 -11.54 -45.80 41.83
N THR A 174 -11.62 -45.52 40.53
CA THR A 174 -12.26 -46.40 39.54
C THR A 174 -11.45 -47.70 39.36
N PHE A 175 -10.12 -47.63 39.36
CA PHE A 175 -9.25 -48.82 39.29
C PHE A 175 -9.44 -49.73 40.50
N VAL A 176 -9.46 -49.17 41.72
CA VAL A 176 -9.73 -49.93 42.95
C VAL A 176 -11.13 -50.54 42.92
N SER A 177 -12.15 -49.77 42.52
CA SER A 177 -13.52 -50.28 42.38
C SER A 177 -13.62 -51.44 41.38
N SER A 178 -12.91 -51.36 40.24
CA SER A 178 -12.93 -52.41 39.22
C SER A 178 -12.18 -53.67 39.67
N PHE A 179 -11.02 -53.51 40.31
CA PHE A 179 -10.20 -54.61 40.81
C PHE A 179 -10.93 -55.45 41.87
N PHE A 180 -11.63 -54.80 42.79
CA PHE A 180 -12.42 -55.49 43.81
C PHE A 180 -13.77 -55.96 43.29
N GLY A 181 -14.41 -55.21 42.39
CA GLY A 181 -15.65 -55.65 41.74
C GLY A 181 -15.48 -56.95 40.95
N MET A 182 -14.36 -57.14 40.25
CA MET A 182 -14.12 -58.37 39.49
C MET A 182 -13.71 -59.56 40.36
N ASN A 183 -12.93 -59.35 41.42
CA ASN A 183 -12.44 -60.46 42.26
C ASN A 183 -13.44 -60.94 43.32
N PHE A 184 -14.35 -60.08 43.80
CA PHE A 184 -15.38 -60.51 44.75
C PHE A 184 -16.45 -61.43 44.13
N PHE A 185 -16.67 -61.35 42.81
CA PHE A 185 -17.72 -62.12 42.13
C PHE A 185 -17.22 -63.31 41.29
N ASN A 186 -15.91 -63.41 40.97
CA ASN A 186 -15.37 -64.55 40.21
C ASN A 186 -15.05 -65.79 41.06
N GLY A 187 -15.13 -65.69 42.39
CA GLY A 187 -14.87 -66.81 43.30
C GLY A 187 -16.05 -67.74 43.55
N ILE A 188 -17.25 -67.45 43.02
CA ILE A 188 -18.46 -68.24 43.29
C ILE A 188 -18.95 -68.90 42.00
N ALA A 189 -18.21 -69.89 41.52
CA ALA A 189 -18.73 -70.91 40.63
C ALA A 189 -19.44 -71.98 41.48
N GLY A 190 -20.63 -71.66 42.00
CA GLY A 190 -21.44 -72.59 42.77
C GLY A 190 -22.71 -71.94 43.33
N PRO A 191 -23.81 -72.68 43.50
CA PRO A 191 -25.06 -72.11 44.00
C PRO A 191 -24.89 -71.76 45.49
N VAL A 192 -24.83 -70.45 45.77
CA VAL A 192 -25.12 -69.74 47.03
C VAL A 192 -24.84 -70.48 48.36
N PRO A 193 -24.04 -69.84 49.24
CA PRO A 193 -24.70 -69.14 50.33
C PRO A 193 -24.13 -67.73 50.55
N PHE A 194 -25.01 -66.75 50.66
CA PHE A 194 -24.71 -65.34 50.92
C PHE A 194 -24.11 -65.04 52.31
N ASP A 195 -23.58 -66.03 53.03
CA ASP A 195 -23.19 -65.89 54.44
C ASP A 195 -21.67 -65.76 54.67
N GLU A 196 -20.82 -66.31 53.78
CA GLU A 196 -19.35 -66.24 53.96
C GLU A 196 -18.70 -65.03 53.24
N ALA A 197 -19.30 -64.54 52.15
CA ALA A 197 -18.81 -63.36 51.45
C ALA A 197 -19.03 -62.06 52.27
N SER A 198 -20.07 -62.01 53.09
CA SER A 198 -20.41 -60.83 53.92
C SER A 198 -19.46 -60.64 55.10
N ARG A 199 -18.80 -61.71 55.60
CA ARG A 199 -17.95 -61.63 56.81
C ARG A 199 -16.58 -60.99 56.54
N HIS A 200 -16.13 -60.93 55.28
CA HIS A 200 -14.83 -60.39 54.89
C HIS A 200 -14.88 -59.03 54.17
N VAL A 201 -16.06 -58.41 54.05
CA VAL A 201 -16.22 -57.06 53.48
C VAL A 201 -15.39 -56.01 54.22
N TRP A 202 -15.09 -56.23 55.50
CA TRP A 202 -14.26 -55.30 56.27
C TRP A 202 -12.79 -55.25 55.76
N ILE A 203 -12.27 -56.33 55.18
CA ILE A 203 -10.93 -56.37 54.58
C ILE A 203 -10.83 -55.44 53.36
N PHE A 204 -11.92 -55.29 52.61
CA PHE A 204 -11.99 -54.31 51.52
C PHE A 204 -11.72 -52.89 52.04
N PHE A 205 -12.38 -52.48 53.13
CA PHE A 205 -12.15 -51.17 53.72
C PHE A 205 -10.74 -51.03 54.31
N VAL A 206 -10.21 -52.07 54.96
CA VAL A 206 -8.86 -52.07 55.54
C VAL A 206 -7.76 -51.93 54.50
N ILE A 207 -7.95 -52.42 53.27
CA ILE A 207 -6.95 -52.32 52.20
C ILE A 207 -7.20 -51.10 51.30
N ALA A 208 -8.46 -50.85 50.94
CA ALA A 208 -8.82 -49.75 50.04
C ALA A 208 -8.57 -48.38 50.68
N LEU A 209 -8.84 -48.22 51.97
CA LEU A 209 -8.68 -46.94 52.67
C LEU A 209 -7.23 -46.47 52.78
N PRO A 210 -6.24 -47.29 53.20
CA PRO A 210 -4.83 -46.88 53.19
C PRO A 210 -4.27 -46.74 51.78
N MET A 211 -4.71 -47.55 50.81
CA MET A 211 -4.25 -47.40 49.44
C MET A 211 -4.75 -46.08 48.83
N SER A 212 -6.03 -45.74 49.05
CA SER A 212 -6.60 -44.45 48.66
C SER A 212 -5.90 -43.28 49.38
N ALA A 213 -5.64 -43.41 50.69
CA ALA A 213 -4.92 -42.39 51.45
C ALA A 213 -3.46 -42.21 50.97
N THR A 214 -2.78 -43.29 50.57
CA THR A 214 -1.39 -43.21 50.08
C THR A 214 -1.33 -42.45 48.75
N VAL A 215 -2.27 -42.73 47.84
CA VAL A 215 -2.37 -42.00 46.57
C VAL A 215 -2.68 -40.52 46.81
N ALA A 216 -3.58 -40.21 47.76
CA ALA A 216 -3.88 -38.83 48.13
C ALA A 216 -2.67 -38.10 48.75
N VAL A 217 -1.92 -38.75 49.65
CA VAL A 217 -0.74 -38.15 50.30
C VAL A 217 0.39 -37.90 49.31
N VAL A 218 0.66 -38.83 48.39
CA VAL A 218 1.66 -38.63 47.32
C VAL A 218 1.24 -37.48 46.40
N PHE A 219 -0.06 -37.31 46.16
CA PHE A 219 -0.58 -36.22 45.33
C PHE A 219 -0.51 -34.85 46.01
N PHE A 220 -0.89 -34.74 47.29
CA PHE A 220 -0.83 -33.45 48.00
C PHE A 220 0.60 -33.05 48.42
N GLY A 221 1.54 -34.00 48.44
CA GLY A 221 2.95 -33.76 48.76
C GLY A 221 3.85 -33.43 47.57
N TRP A 222 3.35 -33.58 46.33
CA TRP A 222 4.04 -33.18 45.10
C TRP A 222 3.57 -31.79 44.68
#